data_AF-A0A6H1Z9D1-F1
#
_entry.id   AF-A0A6H1Z9D1-F1
#
_cell.length_a   1.000
_cell.length_b   1.000
_cell.length_c   1.000
_cell.angle_alpha   90.00
_cell.angle_beta   90.00
_cell.angle_gamma   90.00
#
_symmetry.space_group_name_H-M   'P 1'
#
loop_
_entity.id
_entity.type
_entity.pdbx_description
1 polymer ?
#
loop_
_entity_poly.entity_id
_entity_poly.type
_entity_poly.pdbx_seq_one_letter_code
_entity_poly.pdbx_strand_id
1 'polypeptide(L)'
;MAVVYYINLTNGIEAILTLNDYRFVRIQSTACEQKRWNFILQDLDTDLLMNLAIGNTCIVYDFGHSGMPRALWQGVPFIKFTLCKLWLGVETKAFVRGHNVTDYFSSIQLEDRTLAKLKYFHKFVNTDEIHLIPRWKQTTHDGQYEWYRKELIRWNLET
;
A
#
# COMPACT_ATOMS: atom_id res chain seq x y z
N MET A 1 -3.10 18.17 -7.33
CA MET A 1 -2.92 16.85 -6.69
C MET A 1 -4.28 16.22 -6.52
N ALA A 2 -4.46 15.00 -7.01
CA ALA A 2 -5.69 14.24 -6.82
C ALA A 2 -5.57 13.28 -5.62
N VAL A 3 -6.70 12.85 -5.08
CA VAL A 3 -6.78 11.75 -4.13
C VAL A 3 -7.21 10.50 -4.87
N VAL A 4 -6.46 9.41 -4.72
CA VAL A 4 -6.76 8.11 -5.34
C VAL A 4 -6.92 7.08 -4.23
N TYR A 5 -8.06 6.40 -4.23
CA TYR A 5 -8.37 5.38 -3.24
C TYR A 5 -7.94 4.00 -3.73
N TYR A 6 -7.22 3.27 -2.89
CA TYR A 6 -6.83 1.90 -3.12
C TYR A 6 -7.45 1.00 -2.07
N ILE A 7 -8.01 -0.12 -2.50
CA ILE A 7 -8.52 -1.18 -1.65
C ILE A 7 -7.48 -2.31 -1.61
N ASN A 8 -6.90 -2.54 -0.44
CA ASN A 8 -5.98 -3.64 -0.23
C ASN A 8 -6.74 -4.97 -0.09
N LEU A 9 -6.32 -5.97 -0.85
CA LEU A 9 -6.95 -7.28 -0.78
C LEU A 9 -6.51 -8.10 0.45
N THR A 10 -7.38 -8.95 1.02
CA THR A 10 -8.76 -9.22 0.59
C THR A 10 -9.78 -8.46 1.43
N ASN A 11 -9.60 -8.38 2.75
CA ASN A 11 -10.62 -7.82 3.65
C ASN A 11 -10.93 -6.34 3.39
N GLY A 12 -9.98 -5.59 2.80
CA GLY A 12 -10.27 -4.24 2.33
C GLY A 12 -11.43 -4.14 1.34
N ILE A 13 -11.87 -5.23 0.69
CA ILE A 13 -13.06 -5.25 -0.17
C ILE A 13 -14.30 -4.70 0.56
N GLU A 14 -14.41 -4.81 1.89
CA GLU A 14 -15.50 -4.16 2.63
C GLU A 14 -15.59 -2.64 2.40
N ALA A 15 -14.51 -1.99 1.97
CA ALA A 15 -14.48 -0.56 1.66
C ALA A 15 -15.36 -0.18 0.45
N ILE A 16 -15.69 -1.10 -0.45
CA ILE A 16 -16.54 -0.82 -1.63
C ILE A 16 -17.93 -0.34 -1.24
N LEU A 17 -18.39 -0.68 -0.03
CA LEU A 17 -19.65 -0.19 0.54
C LEU A 17 -19.63 1.32 0.84
N THR A 18 -18.45 1.94 0.81
CA THR A 18 -18.25 3.34 1.21
C THR A 18 -17.48 4.17 0.19
N LEU A 19 -16.84 3.53 -0.79
CA LEU A 19 -16.01 4.19 -1.79
C LEU A 19 -16.63 3.98 -3.18
N ASN A 20 -16.80 5.07 -3.93
CA ASN A 20 -17.42 5.04 -5.26
C ASN A 20 -16.41 4.98 -6.41
N ASP A 21 -15.19 5.48 -6.19
CA ASP A 21 -14.09 5.41 -7.17
C ASP A 21 -12.85 4.90 -6.43
N TYR A 22 -12.39 3.72 -6.81
CA TYR A 22 -11.29 3.03 -6.17
C TYR A 22 -10.54 2.15 -7.15
N ARG A 23 -9.35 1.74 -6.73
CA ARG A 23 -8.48 0.80 -7.43
C ARG A 23 -8.12 -0.32 -6.46
N PHE A 24 -7.72 -1.47 -6.98
CA PHE A 24 -7.21 -2.54 -6.12
C PHE A 24 -5.70 -2.44 -5.97
N VAL A 25 -5.22 -2.85 -4.81
CA VAL A 25 -3.80 -3.08 -4.54
C VAL A 25 -3.62 -4.35 -3.74
N ARG A 26 -2.41 -4.91 -3.79
CA ARG A 26 -2.04 -6.05 -2.95
C ARG A 26 -0.76 -5.81 -2.17
N ILE A 27 -0.91 -5.47 -0.90
CA ILE A 27 0.13 -5.42 0.12
C ILE A 27 -0.16 -6.54 1.11
N GLN A 28 0.63 -7.62 1.06
CA GLN A 28 0.34 -8.81 1.85
C GLN A 28 0.87 -8.72 3.28
N SER A 29 -0.03 -8.82 4.27
CA SER A 29 0.34 -8.91 5.69
C SER A 29 1.26 -10.10 6.00
N THR A 30 1.09 -11.23 5.31
CA THR A 30 1.96 -12.42 5.46
C THR A 30 3.37 -12.18 4.91
N ALA A 31 3.52 -11.44 3.82
CA ALA A 31 4.84 -11.05 3.31
C ALA A 31 5.55 -10.10 4.28
N CYS A 32 4.80 -9.17 4.91
CA CYS A 32 5.35 -8.28 5.93
C CYS A 32 5.82 -9.07 7.16
N GLU A 33 5.04 -10.06 7.61
CA GLU A 33 5.40 -10.95 8.71
C GLU A 33 6.69 -11.72 8.45
N GLN A 34 6.78 -12.31 7.26
CA GLN A 34 7.91 -13.10 6.81
C GLN A 34 9.09 -12.22 6.35
N LYS A 35 8.98 -10.89 6.46
CA LYS A 35 10.00 -9.93 6.04
C LYS A 35 10.41 -10.09 4.57
N ARG A 36 9.48 -10.51 3.70
CA ARG A 36 9.67 -10.66 2.25
C ARG A 36 9.56 -9.29 1.57
N TRP A 37 10.49 -8.39 1.89
CA TRP A 37 10.45 -6.98 1.50
C TRP A 37 10.58 -6.75 0.00
N ASN A 38 11.50 -7.46 -0.67
CA ASN A 38 11.62 -7.42 -2.12
C ASN A 38 10.31 -7.85 -2.80
N PHE A 39 9.68 -8.91 -2.29
CA PHE A 39 8.39 -9.37 -2.80
C PHE A 39 7.31 -8.29 -2.66
N ILE A 40 7.20 -7.61 -1.51
CA ILE A 40 6.22 -6.52 -1.32
C ILE A 40 6.39 -5.44 -2.38
N LEU A 41 7.63 -4.98 -2.62
CA LEU A 41 7.92 -3.93 -3.59
C LEU A 41 7.72 -4.41 -5.04
N GLN A 42 8.04 -5.67 -5.32
CA GLN A 42 7.84 -6.29 -6.64
C GLN A 42 6.36 -6.57 -6.95
N ASP A 43 5.49 -6.77 -5.96
CA ASP A 43 4.04 -6.97 -6.13
C ASP A 43 3.27 -5.65 -6.27
N LEU A 44 3.87 -4.49 -5.92
CA LEU A 44 3.19 -3.19 -6.02
C LEU A 44 2.66 -2.89 -7.42
N ASP A 45 1.41 -2.47 -7.51
CA ASP A 45 0.79 -2.12 -8.78
C ASP A 45 1.49 -0.93 -9.46
N THR A 46 1.65 -1.05 -10.79
CA THR A 46 2.21 0.03 -11.63
C THR A 46 1.42 1.31 -11.51
N ASP A 47 0.10 1.19 -11.34
CA ASP A 47 -0.79 2.32 -11.19
C ASP A 47 -0.58 3.09 -9.87
N LEU A 48 -0.37 2.37 -8.75
CA LEU A 48 0.00 2.97 -7.48
C LEU A 48 1.32 3.73 -7.59
N LEU A 49 2.34 3.08 -8.17
CA LEU A 49 3.65 3.69 -8.33
C LEU A 49 3.60 4.96 -9.20
N MET A 50 2.82 4.94 -10.29
CA MET A 50 2.65 6.11 -11.14
C MET A 50 1.94 7.24 -10.41
N ASN A 51 0.84 6.96 -9.71
CA ASN A 51 0.10 7.97 -8.94
C ASN A 51 0.96 8.62 -7.85
N LEU A 52 1.75 7.82 -7.12
CA LEU A 52 2.69 8.36 -6.14
C LEU A 52 3.79 9.21 -6.80
N ALA A 53 4.34 8.77 -7.94
CA ALA A 53 5.40 9.50 -8.63
C ALA A 53 4.93 10.89 -9.09
N ILE A 54 3.74 11.00 -9.67
CA ILE A 54 3.19 12.29 -10.14
C ILE A 54 2.62 13.17 -9.02
N GLY A 55 2.76 12.75 -7.75
CA GLY A 55 2.37 13.55 -6.58
C GLY A 55 0.91 13.42 -6.13
N ASN A 56 0.19 12.39 -6.56
CA ASN A 56 -1.16 12.14 -6.04
C ASN A 56 -1.12 11.55 -4.62
N THR A 57 -2.13 11.89 -3.83
CA THR A 57 -2.35 11.26 -2.52
C THR A 57 -3.01 9.91 -2.72
N CYS A 58 -2.30 8.84 -2.37
CA CYS A 58 -2.81 7.48 -2.46
C CYS A 58 -3.24 6.99 -1.08
N ILE A 59 -4.54 6.76 -0.90
CA ILE A 59 -5.11 6.29 0.37
C ILE A 59 -5.41 4.80 0.26
N VAL A 60 -4.72 3.97 1.06
CA VAL A 60 -4.87 2.51 1.04
C VAL A 60 -5.79 2.07 2.18
N TYR A 61 -6.94 1.50 1.84
CA TYR A 61 -7.91 0.91 2.75
C TYR A 61 -7.64 -0.58 2.97
N ASP A 62 -7.68 -1.02 4.23
CA ASP A 62 -7.68 -2.44 4.59
C ASP A 62 -8.49 -2.66 5.86
N PHE A 63 -9.07 -3.84 6.04
CA PHE A 63 -9.90 -4.16 7.18
C PHE A 63 -9.26 -5.27 8.01
N GLY A 64 -9.19 -5.07 9.32
CA GLY A 64 -8.51 -6.00 10.24
C GLY A 64 -9.41 -6.47 11.37
N HIS A 65 -9.19 -7.69 11.86
CA HIS A 65 -10.05 -8.31 12.87
C HIS A 65 -9.97 -7.64 14.25
N SER A 66 -8.75 -7.44 14.75
CA SER A 66 -8.48 -6.94 16.11
C SER A 66 -7.66 -5.64 16.12
N GLY A 67 -7.46 -5.02 14.96
CA GLY A 67 -6.65 -3.82 14.82
C GLY A 67 -6.24 -3.55 13.38
N MET A 68 -5.42 -2.51 13.20
CA MET A 68 -4.85 -2.17 11.91
C MET A 68 -4.10 -3.38 11.31
N PRO A 69 -4.35 -3.75 10.04
CA PRO A 69 -3.61 -4.81 9.36
C PRO A 69 -2.12 -4.52 9.24
N ARG A 70 -1.29 -5.57 9.28
CA ARG A 70 0.18 -5.47 9.16
C ARG A 70 0.63 -4.87 7.83
N ALA A 71 -0.09 -5.16 6.76
CA ALA A 71 0.07 -4.49 5.47
C ALA A 71 0.07 -2.96 5.60
N LEU A 72 -0.79 -2.40 6.46
CA LEU A 72 -0.91 -0.96 6.65
C LEU A 72 0.05 -0.39 7.70
N TRP A 73 0.21 -1.00 8.87
CA TRP A 73 1.10 -0.42 9.90
C TRP A 73 2.59 -0.74 9.71
N GLN A 74 2.92 -1.68 8.82
CA GLN A 74 4.30 -2.08 8.52
C GLN A 74 4.63 -1.95 7.04
N GLY A 75 3.78 -2.50 6.16
CA GLY A 75 4.01 -2.50 4.72
C GLY A 75 4.00 -1.09 4.14
N VAL A 76 2.95 -0.29 4.41
CA VAL A 76 2.84 1.09 3.93
C VAL A 76 4.02 1.97 4.40
N PRO A 77 4.41 1.99 5.70
CA PRO A 77 5.61 2.70 6.14
C PRO A 77 6.89 2.24 5.43
N PHE A 78 7.06 0.94 5.18
CA PHE A 78 8.22 0.43 4.46
C PHE A 78 8.24 0.92 3.01
N ILE A 79 7.10 0.86 2.31
CA ILE A 79 6.98 1.37 0.93
C ILE A 79 7.29 2.86 0.88
N LYS A 80 6.67 3.67 1.76
CA LYS A 80 6.93 5.12 1.84
C LYS A 80 8.41 5.40 2.09
N PHE A 81 9.03 4.72 3.05
CA PHE A 81 10.45 4.85 3.36
C PHE A 81 11.33 4.54 2.15
N THR A 82 11.08 3.41 1.46
CA THR A 82 11.86 3.01 0.29
C THR A 82 11.72 4.01 -0.86
N LEU A 83 10.51 4.48 -1.14
CA LEU A 83 10.27 5.45 -2.21
C LEU A 83 10.90 6.82 -1.88
N CYS A 84 10.80 7.32 -0.65
CA CYS A 84 11.47 8.56 -0.26
C CYS A 84 12.99 8.47 -0.46
N LYS A 85 13.61 7.36 -0.05
CA LYS A 85 15.05 7.15 -0.24
C LYS A 85 15.43 7.07 -1.72
N LEU A 86 14.70 6.28 -2.52
CA LEU A 86 15.05 6.00 -3.90
C LEU A 86 14.67 7.10 -4.88
N TRP A 87 13.54 7.78 -4.67
CA TRP A 87 13.01 8.78 -5.59
C TRP A 87 13.36 10.20 -5.20
N LEU A 88 13.41 10.50 -3.91
CA LEU A 88 13.62 11.87 -3.42
C LEU A 88 15.04 12.08 -2.89
N GLY A 89 15.80 11.01 -2.68
CA GLY A 89 17.14 11.08 -2.08
C GLY A 89 17.11 11.54 -0.61
N VAL A 90 15.96 11.45 0.06
CA VAL A 90 15.77 11.92 1.43
C VAL A 90 15.80 10.74 2.40
N GLU A 91 16.60 10.85 3.46
CA GLU A 91 16.53 9.93 4.59
C GLU A 91 15.34 10.28 5.49
N THR A 92 14.27 9.49 5.40
CA THR A 92 13.06 9.69 6.22
C THR A 92 13.06 8.75 7.40
N LYS A 93 12.70 9.25 8.59
CA LYS A 93 12.44 8.38 9.74
C LYS A 93 11.21 7.51 9.46
N ALA A 94 11.33 6.22 9.70
CA ALA A 94 10.23 5.27 9.59
C ALA A 94 9.74 4.85 10.98
N PHE A 95 8.43 4.90 11.18
CA PHE A 95 7.79 4.48 12.43
C PHE A 95 6.79 3.36 12.17
N VAL A 96 6.85 2.33 13.01
CA VAL A 96 6.00 1.15 12.95
C VAL A 96 5.44 0.94 14.35
N ARG A 97 4.13 1.14 14.51
CA ARG A 97 3.43 1.12 15.82
C ARG A 97 4.11 1.97 16.89
N GLY A 98 4.58 3.17 16.52
CA GLY A 98 5.25 4.10 17.44
C GLY A 98 6.74 3.83 17.68
N HIS A 99 7.28 2.71 17.19
CA HIS A 99 8.71 2.41 17.26
C HIS A 99 9.44 2.94 16.03
N ASN A 100 10.55 3.65 16.24
CA ASN A 100 11.45 4.04 15.17
C ASN A 100 12.16 2.78 14.64
N VAL A 101 11.95 2.46 13.36
CA VAL A 101 12.53 1.30 12.68
C VAL A 101 13.42 1.70 11.50
N THR A 102 13.86 2.95 11.46
CA THR A 102 14.66 3.52 10.35
C THR A 102 15.90 2.67 10.07
N ASP A 103 16.68 2.31 11.10
CA ASP A 103 17.91 1.52 10.91
C ASP A 103 17.60 0.13 10.36
N TYR A 104 16.54 -0.50 10.87
CA TYR A 104 16.08 -1.78 10.35
C TYR A 104 15.71 -1.66 8.87
N PHE A 105 14.88 -0.68 8.49
CA PHE A 105 14.50 -0.49 7.09
C PHE A 105 15.69 -0.15 6.19
N SER A 106 16.63 0.66 6.66
CA SER A 106 17.87 1.00 5.95
C SER A 106 18.76 -0.21 5.70
N SER A 107 18.78 -1.18 6.63
CA SER A 107 19.58 -2.41 6.51
C SER A 107 19.02 -3.45 5.53
N ILE A 108 17.79 -3.29 5.06
CA ILE A 108 17.17 -4.22 4.10
C ILE A 108 17.85 -4.05 2.74
N GLN A 109 18.44 -5.14 2.24
CA GLN A 109 19.03 -5.18 0.91
C GLN A 109 17.95 -5.40 -0.15
N LEU A 110 17.85 -4.46 -1.09
CA LEU A 110 16.95 -4.56 -2.24
C LEU A 110 17.65 -5.27 -3.39
N GLU A 111 16.96 -6.23 -3.99
CA GLU A 111 17.41 -6.94 -5.19
C GLU A 111 17.44 -5.99 -6.40
N ASP A 112 18.33 -6.25 -7.36
CA ASP A 112 18.47 -5.44 -8.58
C ASP A 112 17.16 -5.33 -9.35
N ARG A 113 16.38 -6.42 -9.42
CA ARG A 113 15.06 -6.40 -10.06
C ARG A 113 14.08 -5.46 -9.35
N THR A 114 14.07 -5.46 -8.02
CA THR A 114 13.24 -4.54 -7.22
C THR A 114 13.66 -3.09 -7.48
N LEU A 115 14.97 -2.81 -7.42
CA LEU A 115 15.51 -1.49 -7.67
C LEU A 115 15.19 -1.01 -9.09
N ALA A 116 15.35 -1.87 -10.10
CA ALA A 116 15.05 -1.54 -11.49
C ALA A 116 13.56 -1.17 -11.67
N LYS A 117 12.64 -1.96 -11.08
CA LYS A 117 11.21 -1.66 -11.11
C LYS A 117 10.91 -0.29 -10.49
N LEU A 118 11.42 -0.01 -9.30
CA LEU A 118 11.14 1.26 -8.62
C LEU A 118 11.79 2.45 -9.35
N LYS A 119 13.04 2.31 -9.82
CA LYS A 119 13.75 3.34 -10.60
C LYS A 119 13.07 3.64 -11.93
N TYR A 120 12.33 2.69 -12.51
CA TYR A 120 11.56 2.96 -13.73
C TYR A 120 10.57 4.12 -13.55
N PHE A 121 9.98 4.29 -12.36
CA PHE A 121 9.03 5.38 -12.12
C PHE A 121 9.70 6.70 -11.72
N HIS A 122 11.00 6.67 -11.37
CA HIS A 122 11.74 7.86 -10.94
C HIS A 122 11.70 9.00 -11.97
N LYS A 123 11.73 8.68 -13.27
CA LYS A 123 11.62 9.65 -14.37
C LYS A 123 10.28 10.42 -14.42
N PHE A 124 9.28 9.98 -13.68
CA PHE A 124 7.97 10.64 -13.58
C PHE A 124 7.76 11.31 -12.22
N VAL A 125 8.76 11.29 -11.34
CA VAL A 125 8.65 11.90 -10.01
C VAL A 125 8.51 13.41 -10.16
N ASN A 126 7.37 13.92 -9.71
CA ASN A 126 6.99 15.33 -9.75
C ASN A 126 6.37 15.73 -8.40
N THR A 127 7.03 15.32 -7.32
CA THR A 127 6.62 15.58 -5.94
C THR A 127 7.85 15.66 -5.05
N ASP A 128 7.76 16.41 -3.97
CA ASP A 128 8.75 16.50 -2.90
C ASP A 128 8.41 15.60 -1.69
N GLU A 129 7.20 15.03 -1.67
CA GLU A 129 6.77 14.06 -0.67
C GLU A 129 6.00 12.86 -1.28
N ILE A 130 6.20 11.67 -0.70
CA ILE A 130 5.38 10.49 -0.99
C ILE A 130 4.12 10.48 -0.10
N HIS A 131 2.98 10.81 -0.70
CA HIS A 131 1.67 10.84 -0.03
C HIS A 131 0.95 9.48 -0.05
N LEU A 132 1.53 8.48 0.62
CA LEU A 132 0.92 7.16 0.82
C LEU A 132 0.32 7.05 2.23
N ILE A 133 -1.00 6.99 2.34
CA ILE A 133 -1.72 7.09 3.62
C ILE A 133 -2.51 5.80 3.88
N PRO A 134 -2.30 5.12 5.02
CA PRO A 134 -3.12 3.97 5.38
C PRO A 134 -4.43 4.40 6.05
N ARG A 135 -5.53 3.72 5.71
CA ARG A 135 -6.84 3.81 6.39
C ARG A 135 -7.33 2.41 6.71
N TRP A 136 -7.88 2.24 7.91
CA TRP A 136 -8.36 0.93 8.33
C TRP A 136 -9.66 1.01 9.10
N LYS A 137 -10.40 -0.10 9.07
CA LYS A 137 -11.60 -0.35 9.87
C LYS A 137 -11.59 -1.80 10.37
N GLN A 138 -12.45 -2.08 11.34
CA GLN A 138 -12.66 -3.45 11.77
C GLN A 138 -13.45 -4.22 10.71
N THR A 139 -13.00 -5.43 10.37
CA THR A 139 -13.72 -6.33 9.47
C THR A 139 -14.95 -6.92 10.15
N THR A 140 -16.04 -7.05 9.40
CA THR A 140 -17.23 -7.81 9.83
C THR A 140 -17.45 -9.08 9.00
N HIS A 141 -16.66 -9.27 7.92
CA HIS A 141 -16.80 -10.35 6.95
C HIS A 141 -15.49 -11.13 6.73
N ASP A 142 -14.61 -11.18 7.74
CA ASP A 142 -13.30 -11.83 7.64
C ASP A 142 -13.38 -13.25 7.06
N GLY A 143 -12.62 -13.51 5.99
CA GLY A 143 -12.62 -14.79 5.29
C GLY A 143 -13.91 -15.17 4.55
N GLN A 144 -14.93 -14.30 4.49
CA GLN A 144 -16.20 -14.58 3.81
C GLN A 144 -16.12 -14.29 2.31
N TYR A 145 -15.37 -15.09 1.56
CA TYR A 145 -15.13 -14.90 0.12
C TYR A 145 -16.39 -14.86 -0.75
N GLU A 146 -17.42 -15.65 -0.42
CA GLU A 146 -18.69 -15.62 -1.14
C GLU A 146 -19.43 -14.30 -0.94
N TRP A 147 -19.34 -13.70 0.25
CA TRP A 147 -19.88 -12.37 0.50
C TRP A 147 -19.13 -11.33 -0.34
N TYR A 148 -17.79 -11.32 -0.29
CA TYR A 148 -16.96 -10.41 -1.11
C TYR A 148 -17.28 -10.52 -2.61
N ARG A 149 -17.41 -11.74 -3.14
CA ARG A 149 -17.77 -11.98 -4.54
C ARG A 149 -19.14 -11.36 -4.88
N LYS A 150 -20.15 -11.57 -4.05
CA LYS A 150 -21.50 -11.04 -4.27
C LYS A 150 -21.52 -9.51 -4.29
N GLU A 151 -20.83 -8.88 -3.35
CA GLU A 151 -20.80 -7.42 -3.25
C GLU A 151 -20.06 -6.79 -4.44
N LEU A 152 -18.96 -7.40 -4.90
CA LEU A 152 -18.25 -6.95 -6.10
C LEU A 152 -19.12 -7.07 -7.37
N ILE A 153 -19.89 -8.16 -7.51
CA ILE A 153 -20.82 -8.34 -8.63
C ILE A 153 -21.93 -7.29 -8.57
N ARG A 154 -22.51 -7.04 -7.39
CA ARG A 154 -23.55 -6.03 -7.22
C ARG A 154 -23.05 -4.65 -7.62
N TRP A 155 -21.87 -4.27 -7.15
CA TRP A 155 -21.27 -2.98 -7.46
C TRP A 155 -21.07 -2.78 -8.98
N ASN A 156 -20.62 -3.82 -9.70
CA ASN A 156 -20.45 -3.76 -11.15
C ASN A 156 -21.77 -3.63 -11.93
N LEU A 157 -22.92 -3.93 -11.32
CA LEU A 157 -24.24 -3.75 -11.95
C LEU A 157 -24.86 -2.38 -11.64
N GLU A 158 -24.34 -1.68 -10.63
CA GLU A 158 -24.84 -0.39 -10.15
C GLU A 158 -24.00 0.82 -10.65
N THR A 159 -22.85 0.56 -11.27
CA THR A 159 -21.92 1.55 -11.84
C THR A 159 -21.83 1.43 -13.36
#